data_AF-A0A429N534-F1
#
_entry.id   AF-A0A429N534-F1
#
_cell.length_a   1.000
_cell.length_b   1.000
_cell.length_c   1.000
_cell.angle_alpha   90.00
_cell.angle_beta   90.00
_cell.angle_gamma   90.00
#
_symmetry.space_group_name_H-M   'P 1'
#
loop_
_entity.id
_entity.type
_entity.pdbx_description
1 polymer ?
#
loop_
_entity_poly.entity_id
_entity_poly.type
_entity_poly.pdbx_seq_one_letter_code
_entity_poly.pdbx_strand_id
1 'polypeptide(L)'
;MTPTAHTSTRPQPPEPAGLPDPLPEPAREDLRLETVLGALSDPLRLFIVRKLLLEREAFDHPCGWFGIDRPKSSLTHHFKALREAGVIRQRQYGLERRSHVRTDDLDARFPGLLDLVAAWTPADPDFPPRTRKGGTRAS
;
A
#
# COMPACT_ATOMS: atom_id res chain seq x y z
N MET A 1 -10.26 21.22 27.19
CA MET A 1 -9.31 20.12 26.93
C MET A 1 -9.01 20.13 25.45
N THR A 2 -7.87 20.70 25.06
CA THR A 2 -7.39 20.79 23.67
C THR A 2 -6.74 19.45 23.31
N PRO A 3 -7.17 18.75 22.25
CA PRO A 3 -6.45 17.57 21.79
C PRO A 3 -5.11 18.00 21.17
N THR A 4 -4.03 17.47 21.73
CA THR A 4 -2.64 17.63 21.28
C THR A 4 -2.51 17.09 19.85
N ALA A 5 -2.19 17.96 18.90
CA ALA A 5 -1.86 17.56 17.53
C ALA A 5 -0.51 16.82 17.55
N HIS A 6 -0.55 15.50 17.43
CA HIS A 6 0.63 14.69 17.13
C HIS A 6 0.82 14.70 15.61
N THR A 7 1.41 15.78 15.09
CA THR A 7 1.76 15.87 13.67
C THR A 7 3.06 15.09 13.44
N SER A 8 2.95 13.79 13.23
CA SER A 8 4.04 12.97 12.73
C SER A 8 4.04 13.04 11.21
N THR A 9 4.29 14.23 10.64
CA THR A 9 4.44 14.40 9.19
C THR A 9 5.68 13.64 8.76
N ARG A 10 5.50 12.36 8.42
CA ARG A 10 6.53 11.55 7.79
C ARG A 10 6.78 12.19 6.41
N PRO A 11 8.01 12.64 6.10
CA PRO A 11 8.27 13.36 4.84
C PRO A 11 7.91 12.45 3.67
N GLN A 12 6.82 12.80 2.96
CA GLN A 12 6.59 12.22 1.66
C GLN A 12 7.71 12.75 0.75
N PRO A 13 8.38 11.89 -0.04
CA PRO A 13 9.26 12.40 -1.07
C PRO A 13 8.43 13.37 -1.96
N PRO A 14 9.02 14.38 -2.61
CA PRO A 14 8.26 15.34 -3.39
C PRO A 14 7.65 14.67 -4.64
N GLU A 15 6.32 14.68 -4.77
CA GLU A 15 5.65 14.14 -5.96
C GLU A 15 6.23 14.80 -7.23
N PRO A 16 6.82 14.04 -8.16
CA PRO A 16 7.37 14.62 -9.39
C PRO A 16 6.26 15.36 -10.15
N ALA A 17 6.55 16.54 -10.71
CA ALA A 17 5.57 17.29 -11.49
C ALA A 17 5.23 16.54 -12.80
N GLY A 18 3.94 16.36 -13.11
CA GLY A 18 3.47 15.70 -14.34
C GLY A 18 2.90 14.29 -14.17
N LEU A 19 2.40 13.94 -12.98
CA LEU A 19 1.83 12.62 -12.72
C LEU A 19 0.43 12.50 -13.34
N PRO A 20 0.09 11.31 -13.87
CA PRO A 20 -1.25 11.04 -14.36
C PRO A 20 -2.26 11.13 -13.20
N ASP A 21 -3.48 11.53 -13.52
CA ASP A 21 -4.56 11.63 -12.53
C ASP A 21 -4.72 10.31 -11.76
N PRO A 22 -4.90 10.39 -10.43
CA PRO A 22 -5.16 9.21 -9.63
C PRO A 22 -6.46 8.54 -10.07
N LEU A 23 -6.49 7.21 -10.01
CA LEU A 23 -7.71 6.44 -10.18
C LEU A 23 -8.74 6.83 -9.10
N PRO A 24 -10.05 6.66 -9.36
CA PRO A 24 -11.10 7.03 -8.40
C PRO A 24 -10.80 6.50 -7.00
N GLU A 25 -10.70 7.38 -6.02
CA GLU A 25 -10.40 7.07 -4.63
C GLU A 25 -11.30 7.90 -3.71
N PRO A 26 -11.66 7.41 -2.51
CA PRO A 26 -12.47 8.17 -1.57
C PRO A 26 -11.71 9.42 -1.09
N ALA A 27 -12.45 10.51 -0.83
CA ALA A 27 -11.88 11.68 -0.20
C ALA A 27 -11.39 11.35 1.22
N ARG A 28 -10.43 12.12 1.72
CA ARG A 28 -9.85 11.93 3.07
C ARG A 28 -10.92 11.90 4.17
N GLU A 29 -11.94 12.74 4.04
CA GLU A 29 -13.05 12.86 5.00
C GLU A 29 -14.01 11.66 4.97
N ASP A 30 -14.09 10.98 3.83
CA ASP A 30 -14.91 9.79 3.63
C ASP A 30 -14.23 8.50 4.11
N LEU A 31 -12.96 8.58 4.54
CA LEU A 31 -12.26 7.44 5.10
C LEU A 31 -12.94 7.01 6.40
N ARG A 32 -13.48 5.79 6.38
CA ARG A 32 -14.12 5.09 7.50
C ARG A 32 -13.16 4.05 8.08
N LEU A 33 -13.04 4.02 9.41
CA LEU A 33 -12.11 3.11 10.09
C LEU A 33 -12.48 1.65 9.84
N GLU A 34 -13.76 1.32 9.86
CA GLU A 34 -14.30 -0.01 9.60
C GLU A 34 -13.94 -0.53 8.20
N THR A 35 -13.94 0.36 7.20
CA THR A 35 -13.56 0.01 5.82
C THR A 35 -12.06 -0.19 5.70
N VAL A 36 -11.26 0.66 6.34
CA VAL A 36 -9.80 0.55 6.38
C VAL A 36 -9.38 -0.75 7.09
N LEU A 37 -9.91 -1.01 8.28
CA LEU A 37 -9.63 -2.24 9.02
C LEU A 37 -10.11 -3.48 8.26
N GLY A 38 -11.32 -3.45 7.69
CA GLY A 38 -11.81 -4.55 6.84
C GLY A 38 -10.93 -4.80 5.61
N ALA A 39 -10.29 -3.76 5.08
CA ALA A 39 -9.30 -3.88 4.03
C ALA A 39 -7.97 -4.46 4.51
N LEU A 40 -7.55 -4.10 5.73
CA LEU A 40 -6.31 -4.58 6.35
C LEU A 40 -6.46 -5.97 6.99
N SER A 41 -7.67 -6.45 7.29
CA SER A 41 -7.90 -7.77 7.91
C SER A 41 -7.43 -8.97 7.07
N ASP A 42 -7.11 -8.76 5.79
CA ASP A 42 -6.54 -9.80 4.96
C ASP A 42 -5.00 -9.76 5.04
N PRO A 43 -4.33 -10.86 5.43
CA PRO A 43 -2.89 -10.89 5.61
C PRO A 43 -2.10 -10.44 4.37
N LEU A 44 -2.60 -10.75 3.15
CA LEU A 44 -1.92 -10.37 1.92
C LEU A 44 -2.00 -8.86 1.67
N ARG A 45 -3.19 -8.26 1.86
CA ARG A 45 -3.36 -6.80 1.81
C ARG A 45 -2.51 -6.10 2.85
N LEU A 46 -2.47 -6.62 4.08
CA LEU A 46 -1.64 -6.07 5.16
C LEU A 46 -0.15 -6.15 4.78
N PHE A 47 0.31 -7.28 4.23
CA PHE A 47 1.66 -7.41 3.70
C PHE A 47 1.97 -6.41 2.58
N ILE A 48 1.08 -6.24 1.60
CA ILE A 48 1.26 -5.28 0.49
C ILE A 48 1.43 -3.87 1.04
N VAL A 49 0.57 -3.46 1.97
CA VAL A 49 0.62 -2.12 2.58
C VAL A 49 1.90 -1.94 3.38
N ARG A 50 2.28 -2.93 4.20
CA ARG A 50 3.55 -2.92 4.96
C ARG A 50 4.75 -2.82 4.04
N LYS A 51 4.78 -3.60 2.96
CA LYS A 51 5.86 -3.56 1.96
C LYS A 51 5.97 -2.18 1.30
N LEU A 52 4.84 -1.63 0.86
CA LEU A 52 4.78 -0.27 0.31
C LEU A 52 5.20 0.81 1.31
N LEU A 53 4.94 0.59 2.61
CA LEU A 53 5.29 1.53 3.67
C LEU A 53 6.79 1.52 3.98
N LEU A 54 7.41 0.33 4.00
CA LEU A 54 8.82 0.12 4.35
C LEU A 54 9.76 0.37 3.17
N GLU A 55 9.41 -0.10 1.98
CA GLU A 55 10.25 0.00 0.76
C GLU A 55 9.97 1.30 0.00
N ARG A 56 9.83 2.41 0.74
CA ARG A 56 9.41 3.74 0.26
C ARG A 56 10.50 4.52 -0.51
N GLU A 57 11.61 3.88 -0.86
CA GLU A 57 12.78 4.53 -1.47
C GLU A 57 12.54 4.98 -2.92
N ALA A 58 11.57 4.39 -3.61
CA ALA A 58 11.15 4.81 -4.94
C ALA A 58 9.68 5.25 -4.91
N PHE A 59 9.41 6.41 -5.53
CA PHE A 59 8.05 6.80 -5.83
C PHE A 59 7.39 5.75 -6.70
N ASP A 60 6.27 5.23 -6.22
CA ASP A 60 5.31 4.45 -7.00
C ASP A 60 5.84 3.09 -7.51
N HIS A 61 5.43 2.00 -6.86
CA HIS A 61 5.81 0.64 -7.25
C HIS A 61 4.83 0.04 -8.28
N PRO A 62 5.32 -0.54 -9.41
CA PRO A 62 4.42 -1.14 -10.38
C PRO A 62 3.77 -2.41 -9.83
N CYS A 63 2.54 -2.74 -10.24
CA CYS A 63 1.85 -3.93 -9.76
C CYS A 63 2.64 -5.26 -9.92
N GLY A 64 3.57 -5.33 -10.89
CA GLY A 64 4.46 -6.48 -11.10
C GLY A 64 5.66 -6.56 -10.15
N TRP A 65 6.01 -5.45 -9.48
CA TRP A 65 7.15 -5.37 -8.55
C TRP A 65 6.94 -6.17 -7.26
N PHE A 66 5.69 -6.48 -6.92
CA PHE A 66 5.40 -7.19 -5.68
C PHE A 66 5.91 -8.63 -5.66
N GLY A 67 6.15 -9.26 -6.81
CA GLY A 67 6.76 -10.60 -6.90
C GLY A 67 5.95 -11.70 -6.20
N ILE A 68 4.64 -11.51 -6.05
CA ILE A 68 3.74 -12.44 -5.37
C ILE A 68 3.29 -13.51 -6.38
N ASP A 69 3.42 -14.78 -6.02
CA ASP A 69 2.94 -15.94 -6.79
C ASP A 69 1.40 -16.08 -6.71
N ARG A 70 0.70 -15.08 -7.24
CA ARG A 70 -0.75 -15.07 -7.39
C ARG A 70 -1.11 -14.62 -8.80
N PRO A 71 -2.17 -15.18 -9.39
CA PRO A 71 -2.65 -14.71 -10.68
C PRO A 71 -2.96 -13.20 -10.59
N LYS A 72 -2.63 -12.49 -11.67
CA LYS A 72 -2.77 -11.03 -11.81
C LYS A 72 -4.20 -10.54 -11.50
N SER A 73 -5.20 -11.39 -11.65
CA SER A 73 -6.60 -11.16 -11.28
C SER A 73 -6.80 -10.96 -9.77
N SER A 74 -6.18 -11.81 -8.93
CA SER A 74 -6.30 -11.71 -7.47
C SER A 74 -5.59 -10.47 -6.92
N LEU A 75 -4.37 -10.18 -7.40
CA LEU A 75 -3.65 -8.96 -6.99
C LEU A 75 -4.42 -7.70 -7.36
N THR A 76 -4.96 -7.62 -8.58
CA THR A 76 -5.78 -6.48 -9.00
C THR A 76 -7.00 -6.28 -8.10
N HIS A 77 -7.63 -7.37 -7.65
CA HIS A 77 -8.73 -7.31 -6.69
C HIS A 77 -8.29 -6.77 -5.33
N HIS A 78 -7.16 -7.24 -4.78
CA HIS A 78 -6.61 -6.73 -3.51
C HIS A 78 -6.23 -5.24 -3.60
N PHE A 79 -5.60 -4.80 -4.68
CA PHE A 79 -5.28 -3.39 -4.92
C PHE A 79 -6.55 -2.55 -5.05
N LYS A 80 -7.56 -3.03 -5.79
CA LYS A 80 -8.84 -2.34 -5.91
C LYS A 80 -9.51 -2.16 -4.54
N ALA A 81 -9.54 -3.20 -3.71
CA ALA A 81 -10.10 -3.13 -2.37
C ALA A 81 -9.33 -2.16 -1.45
N LEU A 82 -7.99 -2.16 -1.51
CA LEU A 82 -7.17 -1.20 -0.77
C LEU A 82 -7.40 0.25 -1.23
N ARG A 83 -7.58 0.47 -2.53
CA ARG A 83 -7.89 1.78 -3.12
C ARG A 83 -9.28 2.26 -2.70
N GLU A 84 -10.28 1.38 -2.76
CA GLU A 84 -11.65 1.70 -2.37
C GLU A 84 -11.79 1.98 -0.87
N ALA A 85 -10.94 1.34 -0.06
CA ALA A 85 -10.79 1.68 1.36
C ALA A 85 -9.97 2.96 1.61
N GLY A 86 -9.37 3.55 0.57
CA GLY A 86 -8.54 4.74 0.65
C GLY A 86 -7.19 4.54 1.34
N VAL A 87 -6.74 3.29 1.46
CA VAL A 87 -5.44 2.95 2.06
C VAL A 87 -4.29 3.28 1.10
N ILE A 88 -4.52 3.05 -0.19
CA ILE A 88 -3.56 3.32 -1.25
C ILE A 88 -4.14 4.28 -2.29
N ARG A 89 -3.26 5.05 -2.91
CA ARG A 89 -3.51 5.77 -4.15
C ARG A 89 -2.89 5.00 -5.31
N GLN A 90 -3.61 4.91 -6.42
CA GLN A 90 -3.12 4.27 -7.64
C GLN A 90 -3.14 5.26 -8.80
N ARG A 91 -2.10 5.21 -9.63
CA ARG A 91 -1.93 6.04 -10.82
C ARG A 91 -1.58 5.17 -12.04
N GLN A 92 -2.14 5.52 -13.20
CA GLN A 92 -1.90 4.81 -14.46
C GLN A 92 -0.82 5.55 -15.28
N TYR A 93 0.38 4.98 -15.30
CA TYR A 93 1.54 5.45 -16.07
C TYR A 93 1.61 4.71 -17.41
N GLY A 94 0.88 5.19 -18.42
CA GLY A 94 0.84 4.53 -19.72
C GLY A 94 0.29 3.09 -19.61
N LEU A 95 1.15 2.08 -19.78
CA LEU A 95 0.79 0.66 -19.65
C LEU A 95 0.96 0.10 -18.24
N GLU A 96 1.58 0.85 -17.32
CA GLU A 96 1.89 0.40 -15.97
C GLU A 96 1.00 1.08 -14.93
N ARG A 97 0.56 0.33 -13.92
CA ARG A 97 -0.12 0.89 -12.74
C ARG A 97 0.83 0.92 -11.59
N ARG A 98 0.93 2.08 -10.95
CA ARG A 98 1.75 2.24 -9.76
C ARG A 98 0.91 2.65 -8.56
N SER A 99 1.32 2.19 -7.38
CA SER A 99 0.56 2.38 -6.14
C SER A 99 1.45 2.88 -5.02
N HIS A 100 0.91 3.75 -4.17
CA HIS A 100 1.55 4.19 -2.94
C HIS A 100 0.55 4.30 -1.79
N VAL A 101 1.03 4.16 -0.55
CA VAL A 101 0.19 4.28 0.65
C VAL A 101 -0.07 5.76 0.93
N ARG A 102 -1.32 6.11 1.21
CA ARG A 102 -1.76 7.46 1.57
C ARG A 102 -1.42 7.76 3.04
N THR A 103 -0.12 7.82 3.37
CA THR A 103 0.33 8.01 4.76
C THR A 103 -0.23 9.26 5.40
N ASP A 104 -0.24 10.39 4.68
CA ASP A 104 -0.70 11.67 5.25
C ASP A 104 -2.19 11.64 5.60
N ASP A 105 -3.01 11.15 4.67
CA ASP A 105 -4.46 11.02 4.89
C ASP A 105 -4.78 10.06 6.03
N LEU A 106 -4.12 8.90 6.06
CA LEU A 106 -4.35 7.86 7.06
C LEU A 106 -3.82 8.26 8.43
N ASP A 107 -2.65 8.88 8.52
CA ASP A 107 -2.09 9.32 9.81
C ASP A 107 -2.93 10.46 10.40
N ALA A 108 -3.42 11.35 9.55
CA ALA A 108 -4.24 12.46 10.01
C ALA A 108 -5.70 12.10 10.33
N ARG A 109 -6.20 10.95 9.85
CA ARG A 109 -7.52 10.40 10.22
C ARG A 109 -7.43 9.36 11.33
N PHE A 110 -6.40 8.53 11.31
CA PHE A 110 -6.18 7.35 12.16
C PHE A 110 -4.72 7.31 12.64
N PRO A 111 -4.32 8.24 13.53
CA PRO A 111 -2.93 8.33 14.00
C PRO A 111 -2.50 7.01 14.65
N GLY A 112 -1.30 6.54 14.31
CA GLY A 112 -0.71 5.30 14.83
C GLY A 112 -1.14 4.01 14.14
N LEU A 113 -2.15 4.03 13.24
CA LEU A 113 -2.56 2.84 12.48
C LEU A 113 -1.41 2.30 11.62
N LEU A 114 -0.69 3.20 10.94
CA LEU A 114 0.39 2.81 10.05
C LEU A 114 1.61 2.29 10.78
N ASP A 115 1.83 2.75 12.01
CA ASP A 115 2.89 2.23 12.87
C ASP A 115 2.58 0.80 13.31
N LEU A 116 1.31 0.49 13.61
CA LEU A 116 0.87 -0.88 13.86
C LEU A 116 1.11 -1.78 12.63
N VAL A 117 0.78 -1.29 11.43
CA VAL A 117 1.02 -2.04 10.18
C VAL A 117 2.51 -2.21 9.89
N ALA A 118 3.35 -1.22 10.21
CA ALA A 118 4.81 -1.33 10.06
C ALA A 118 5.41 -2.38 11.01
N ALA A 119 4.95 -2.36 12.28
CA ALA A 119 5.39 -3.27 13.33
C ALA A 119 4.82 -4.69 13.18
N TRP A 120 3.71 -4.84 12.47
CA TRP A 120 3.12 -6.15 12.22
C TRP A 120 4.11 -7.09 11.53
N THR A 121 4.15 -8.32 12.01
CA THR A 121 4.96 -9.40 11.43
C THR A 121 4.01 -10.54 11.09
N PRO A 122 4.09 -11.12 9.88
CA PRO A 122 3.27 -12.28 9.54
C PRO A 122 3.60 -13.44 10.49
N ALA A 123 2.58 -14.20 10.89
CA ALA A 123 2.77 -15.40 11.72
C ALA A 123 3.61 -16.47 11.00
N ASP A 124 3.57 -16.46 9.67
CA ASP A 124 4.41 -17.27 8.80
C ASP A 124 5.56 -16.41 8.24
N PRO A 125 6.84 -16.70 8.56
CA PRO A 125 7.98 -15.94 8.07
C PRO A 125 8.20 -16.08 6.55
N ASP A 126 7.66 -17.11 5.92
CA ASP A 126 7.73 -17.34 4.46
C ASP A 126 6.55 -16.69 3.71
N PHE A 127 5.70 -15.93 4.41
CA PHE A 127 4.56 -15.24 3.82
C PHE A 127 4.91 -13.82 3.33
N PRO A 128 4.48 -13.44 2.11
CA PRO A 128 3.89 -14.26 1.07
C PRO A 128 4.99 -15.12 0.41
N PRO A 129 4.62 -16.29 -0.17
CA PRO A 129 5.59 -17.19 -0.77
C PRO A 129 6.45 -16.45 -1.79
N ARG A 130 7.76 -16.35 -1.51
CA ARG A 130 8.72 -15.73 -2.41
C ARG A 130 8.90 -16.63 -3.62
N THR A 131 8.86 -16.06 -4.82
CA THR A 131 9.31 -16.79 -6.01
C THR A 131 10.74 -17.27 -5.78
N ARG A 132 11.00 -18.58 -5.83
CA ARG A 132 12.34 -19.06 -6.20
C ARG A 132 12.60 -18.50 -7.59
N LYS A 133 13.53 -17.55 -7.74
CA LYS A 133 14.11 -17.24 -9.05
C LYS A 133 14.57 -18.57 -9.62
N GLY A 134 13.88 -19.07 -10.64
CA GLY A 134 14.27 -20.28 -11.36
C GLY A 134 15.72 -20.10 -11.78
N GLY A 135 16.61 -20.87 -11.16
CA GLY A 135 17.99 -20.95 -11.58
C GLY A 135 17.98 -21.34 -13.05
N THR A 136 18.62 -20.52 -13.87
CA THR A 136 19.05 -20.87 -15.21
C THR A 136 19.77 -22.22 -15.13
N ARG A 137 19.10 -23.31 -15.51
CA ARG A 137 19.80 -24.51 -15.94
C ARG A 137 20.21 -24.26 -17.37
N ALA A 138 21.45 -23.79 -17.51
CA ALA A 138 22.22 -24.09 -18.70
C ALA A 138 22.44 -25.62 -18.74
N SER A 139 22.08 -26.23 -19.87
CA SER A 139 22.74 -27.35 -20.56
C SER A 139 21.80 -27.94 -21.59
#